data_AF-F0EY01-F1
#
_entry.id   AF-F0EY01-F1
#
_cell.length_a   1.000
_cell.length_b   1.000
_cell.length_c   1.000
_cell.angle_alpha   90.00
_cell.angle_beta   90.00
_cell.angle_gamma   90.00
#
_symmetry.space_group_name_H-M   'P 1'
#
loop_
_entity.id
_entity.type
_entity.pdbx_description
1 polymer ?
#
loop_
_entity_poly.entity_id
_entity_poly.type
_entity_poly.pdbx_seq_one_letter_code
_entity_poly.pdbx_strand_id
1 'polypeptide(L)'
;MKRLAKVERSIQEKLKKQAKRYNKSYPGEMVHVDTKRLSLLKGQKATDKRDYLFVAIDDFSRELYAAILPDKTADSAAKFLTEQVIEPCPYLIECVYSDNGSEYKGGASHTFGTPCYENGINQKFTRPARPQTNGKAERVIRTIMEMWHEKQSFDSREHRQKELCRFVNFYNTVKPHGSLGGDTPFEVLQAYFSQPVV
;
A
#
# COMPACT_ATOMS: atom_id res chain seq x y z
N MET A 1 22.16 13.12 39.38
CA MET A 1 21.06 12.21 38.95
C MET A 1 20.21 12.71 37.78
N LYS A 2 19.86 14.00 37.63
CA LYS A 2 18.97 14.48 36.53
C LYS A 2 19.49 14.33 35.08
N ARG A 3 20.82 14.24 34.89
CA ARG A 3 21.45 14.15 33.54
C ARG A 3 21.33 12.75 32.92
N LEU A 4 21.43 11.69 33.74
CA LEU A 4 21.28 10.29 33.30
C LEU A 4 19.85 10.00 32.82
N ALA A 5 18.84 10.40 33.59
CA ALA A 5 17.43 10.20 33.22
C ALA A 5 17.03 10.89 31.91
N LYS A 6 17.64 12.05 31.58
CA LYS A 6 17.40 12.74 30.31
C LYS A 6 18.05 12.01 29.13
N VAL A 7 19.25 11.45 29.33
CA VAL A 7 19.95 10.64 28.31
C VAL A 7 19.20 9.33 28.07
N GLU A 8 18.77 8.64 29.13
CA GLU A 8 17.96 7.41 29.05
C GLU A 8 16.62 7.66 28.33
N ARG A 9 15.93 8.76 28.64
CA ARG A 9 14.69 9.14 27.95
C ARG A 9 14.92 9.43 26.46
N SER A 10 16.00 10.15 26.13
CA SER A 10 16.41 10.40 24.74
C SER A 10 16.74 9.08 24.00
N ILE A 11 17.45 8.17 24.66
CA ILE A 11 17.78 6.85 24.11
C ILE A 11 16.49 6.04 23.92
N GLN A 12 15.57 6.01 24.88
CA GLN A 12 14.28 5.35 24.76
C GLN A 12 13.40 5.97 23.66
N GLU A 13 13.40 7.29 23.48
CA GLU A 13 12.67 7.96 22.40
C GLU A 13 13.30 7.68 21.02
N LYS A 14 14.64 7.60 20.95
CA LYS A 14 15.35 7.16 19.74
C LYS A 14 15.06 5.70 19.44
N LEU A 15 15.17 4.80 20.40
CA LEU A 15 14.85 3.38 20.26
C LEU A 15 13.36 3.18 19.91
N LYS A 16 12.43 3.95 20.51
CA LYS A 16 11.01 3.95 20.12
C LYS A 16 10.80 4.47 18.71
N LYS A 17 11.55 5.50 18.25
CA LYS A 17 11.51 6.00 16.87
C LYS A 17 12.11 5.00 15.88
N GLN A 18 13.18 4.32 16.26
CA GLN A 18 13.88 3.31 15.46
C GLN A 18 13.03 2.05 15.35
N ALA A 19 12.47 1.57 16.45
CA ALA A 19 11.44 0.53 16.49
C ALA A 19 10.10 0.96 15.86
N LYS A 20 9.87 2.27 15.60
CA LYS A 20 8.72 2.74 14.81
C LYS A 20 8.97 2.69 13.30
N ARG A 21 10.22 2.54 12.87
CA ARG A 21 10.62 2.36 11.47
C ARG A 21 11.07 0.91 11.24
N TYR A 22 10.20 -0.05 11.56
CA TYR A 22 10.33 -1.37 10.96
C TYR A 22 10.16 -1.18 9.45
N ASN A 23 11.27 -1.12 8.74
CA ASN A 23 11.29 -1.47 7.34
C ASN A 23 11.54 -2.97 7.29
N LYS A 24 10.84 -3.62 6.38
CA LYS A 24 11.11 -5.00 5.99
C LYS A 24 12.49 -5.11 5.36
N SER A 25 13.03 -6.31 5.34
CA SER A 25 14.42 -6.56 4.97
C SER A 25 14.56 -6.93 3.49
N TYR A 26 13.47 -7.37 2.87
CA TYR A 26 13.43 -7.77 1.47
C TYR A 26 12.04 -7.50 0.83
N PRO A 27 11.96 -7.41 -0.51
CA PRO A 27 10.70 -7.26 -1.22
C PRO A 27 9.74 -8.40 -0.91
N GLY A 28 8.46 -8.10 -0.66
CA GLY A 28 7.43 -9.11 -0.45
C GLY A 28 7.31 -9.64 0.98
N GLU A 29 8.24 -9.33 1.89
CA GLU A 29 8.12 -9.73 3.31
C GLU A 29 6.82 -9.17 3.94
N MET A 30 6.38 -7.99 3.51
CA MET A 30 5.06 -7.44 3.88
C MET A 30 4.58 -6.41 2.87
N VAL A 31 3.35 -6.60 2.39
CA VAL A 31 2.64 -5.64 1.53
C VAL A 31 1.48 -5.04 2.32
N HIS A 32 1.44 -3.71 2.39
CA HIS A 32 0.36 -2.98 3.05
C HIS A 32 -0.77 -2.69 2.07
N VAL A 33 -2.00 -3.08 2.40
CA VAL A 33 -3.19 -2.81 1.58
C VAL A 33 -4.16 -1.87 2.28
N ASP A 34 -4.84 -1.03 1.50
CA ASP A 34 -5.88 -0.12 1.99
C ASP A 34 -6.81 0.30 0.83
N THR A 35 -7.98 0.84 1.17
CA THR A 35 -8.98 1.32 0.22
C THR A 35 -9.45 2.74 0.54
N LYS A 36 -9.55 3.57 -0.49
CA LYS A 36 -10.10 4.93 -0.41
C LYS A 36 -11.31 5.10 -1.32
N ARG A 37 -12.45 5.51 -0.75
CA ARG A 37 -13.60 5.98 -1.56
C ARG A 37 -13.23 7.27 -2.28
N LEU A 38 -13.41 7.30 -3.60
CA LEU A 38 -13.10 8.46 -4.44
C LEU A 38 -14.27 9.45 -4.53
N SER A 39 -13.96 10.68 -4.93
CA SER A 39 -14.98 11.67 -5.25
C SER A 39 -15.70 11.30 -6.55
N LEU A 40 -16.91 11.83 -6.71
CA LEU A 40 -17.65 11.71 -7.97
C LEU A 40 -16.94 12.52 -9.07
N LEU A 41 -17.13 12.09 -10.30
CA LEU A 41 -16.68 12.84 -11.47
C LEU A 41 -17.56 14.08 -11.68
N LYS A 42 -17.03 15.06 -12.42
CA LYS A 42 -17.79 16.27 -12.78
C LYS A 42 -19.05 15.86 -13.55
N GLY A 43 -20.20 16.39 -13.14
CA GLY A 43 -21.50 16.08 -13.76
C GLY A 43 -22.24 14.87 -13.19
N GLN A 44 -21.61 14.08 -12.31
CA GLN A 44 -22.31 13.01 -11.58
C GLN A 44 -23.13 13.56 -10.40
N LYS A 45 -24.26 12.92 -10.13
CA LYS A 45 -25.17 13.27 -9.04
C LYS A 45 -24.71 12.62 -7.74
N ALA A 46 -25.08 13.21 -6.61
CA ALA A 46 -24.74 12.67 -5.28
C ALA A 46 -25.27 11.23 -5.04
N THR A 47 -26.30 10.82 -5.77
CA THR A 47 -26.90 9.48 -5.76
C THR A 47 -26.13 8.45 -6.58
N ASP A 48 -25.20 8.89 -7.44
CA ASP A 48 -24.44 7.98 -8.30
C ASP A 48 -23.44 7.17 -7.47
N LYS A 49 -23.19 5.93 -7.91
CA LYS A 49 -22.23 5.04 -7.24
C LYS A 49 -20.82 5.62 -7.34
N ARG A 50 -20.12 5.70 -6.21
CA ARG A 50 -18.71 6.11 -6.15
C ARG A 50 -17.81 4.91 -6.35
N ASP A 51 -16.70 5.14 -7.03
CA ASP A 51 -15.63 4.14 -7.13
C ASP A 51 -14.70 4.19 -5.93
N TYR A 52 -13.90 3.14 -5.80
CA TYR A 52 -12.97 2.90 -4.72
C TYR A 52 -11.58 2.66 -5.29
N LEU A 53 -10.61 3.41 -4.79
CA LEU A 53 -9.19 3.21 -5.05
C LEU A 53 -8.67 2.17 -4.07
N PHE A 54 -8.22 1.03 -4.59
CA PHE A 54 -7.48 0.03 -3.84
C PHE A 54 -5.99 0.27 -4.06
N VAL A 55 -5.20 0.16 -3.00
CA VAL A 55 -3.74 0.25 -3.08
C VAL A 55 -3.09 -0.93 -2.36
N ALA A 56 -1.94 -1.34 -2.86
CA ALA A 56 -1.00 -2.22 -2.19
C ALA A 56 0.39 -1.59 -2.30
N ILE A 57 1.12 -1.52 -1.19
CA ILE A 57 2.48 -0.97 -1.18
C ILE A 57 3.42 -1.91 -0.44
N ASP A 58 4.48 -2.33 -1.13
CA ASP A 58 5.54 -3.12 -0.51
C ASP A 58 6.27 -2.28 0.57
N ASP A 59 6.51 -2.90 1.71
CA ASP A 59 7.06 -2.21 2.88
C ASP A 59 8.54 -1.81 2.68
N PHE A 60 9.29 -2.65 1.97
CA PHE A 60 10.72 -2.51 1.69
C PHE A 60 10.99 -1.55 0.53
N SER A 61 10.61 -1.96 -0.69
CA SER A 61 10.90 -1.26 -1.95
C SER A 61 10.00 -0.05 -2.20
N ARG A 62 8.85 0.01 -1.52
CA ARG A 62 7.77 0.97 -1.79
C ARG A 62 7.15 0.84 -3.17
N GLU A 63 7.32 -0.31 -3.83
CA GLU A 63 6.60 -0.60 -5.06
C GLU A 63 5.08 -0.50 -4.79
N LEU A 64 4.42 0.27 -5.65
CA LEU A 64 3.00 0.58 -5.55
C LEU A 64 2.22 -0.19 -6.61
N TYR A 65 1.15 -0.82 -6.16
CA TYR A 65 0.07 -1.34 -7.00
C TYR A 65 -1.20 -0.60 -6.65
N ALA A 66 -2.00 -0.21 -7.66
CA ALA A 66 -3.25 0.48 -7.42
C ALA A 66 -4.27 0.22 -8.53
N ALA A 67 -5.54 0.11 -8.16
CA ALA A 67 -6.64 -0.06 -9.09
C ALA A 67 -7.89 0.67 -8.61
N ILE A 68 -8.78 0.99 -9.54
CA ILE A 68 -10.08 1.60 -9.23
C ILE A 68 -11.18 0.59 -9.55
N LEU A 69 -11.94 0.24 -8.53
CA LEU A 69 -13.02 -0.74 -8.57
C LEU A 69 -14.38 -0.10 -8.20
N PRO A 70 -15.50 -0.67 -8.66
CA PRO A 70 -16.82 -0.04 -8.53
C PRO A 70 -17.40 -0.08 -7.11
N ASP A 71 -16.85 -0.92 -6.22
CA ASP A 71 -17.32 -1.10 -4.85
C ASP A 71 -16.20 -1.51 -3.88
N LYS A 72 -16.57 -1.58 -2.59
CA LYS A 72 -15.69 -1.92 -1.47
C LYS A 72 -16.03 -3.31 -0.89
N THR A 73 -16.23 -4.29 -1.76
CA THR A 73 -16.58 -5.66 -1.36
C THR A 73 -15.32 -6.52 -1.16
N ALA A 74 -15.47 -7.64 -0.47
CA ALA A 74 -14.40 -8.63 -0.34
C ALA A 74 -14.05 -9.27 -1.69
N ASP A 75 -15.01 -9.42 -2.61
CA ASP A 75 -14.76 -9.87 -3.99
C ASP A 75 -13.89 -8.88 -4.77
N SER A 76 -14.20 -7.58 -4.70
CA SER A 76 -13.36 -6.53 -5.30
C SER A 76 -11.95 -6.51 -4.69
N ALA A 77 -11.84 -6.66 -3.36
CA ALA A 77 -10.54 -6.73 -2.69
C ALA A 77 -9.73 -7.96 -3.12
N ALA A 78 -10.38 -9.12 -3.24
CA ALA A 78 -9.76 -10.37 -3.69
C ALA A 78 -9.27 -10.24 -5.14
N LYS A 79 -10.13 -9.71 -6.02
CA LYS A 79 -9.81 -9.44 -7.43
C LYS A 79 -8.62 -8.49 -7.57
N PHE A 80 -8.60 -7.41 -6.77
CA PHE A 80 -7.46 -6.51 -6.71
C PHE A 80 -6.18 -7.24 -6.32
N LEU A 81 -6.22 -8.04 -5.26
CA LEU A 81 -5.06 -8.79 -4.80
C LEU A 81 -4.56 -9.77 -5.87
N THR A 82 -5.44 -10.54 -6.50
CA THR A 82 -5.02 -11.56 -7.47
C THR A 82 -4.53 -10.94 -8.78
N GLU A 83 -5.33 -10.10 -9.41
CA GLU A 83 -5.09 -9.62 -10.78
C GLU A 83 -4.15 -8.42 -10.84
N GLN A 84 -4.09 -7.61 -9.79
CA GLN A 84 -3.35 -6.34 -9.81
C GLN A 84 -2.11 -6.36 -8.91
N VAL A 85 -1.99 -7.34 -8.00
CA VAL A 85 -0.84 -7.45 -7.11
C VAL A 85 -0.10 -8.75 -7.36
N ILE A 86 -0.72 -9.92 -7.14
CA ILE A 86 -0.04 -11.22 -7.21
C ILE A 86 0.43 -11.53 -8.63
N GLU A 87 -0.46 -11.48 -9.62
CA GLU A 87 -0.14 -11.83 -11.01
C GLU A 87 1.01 -11.00 -11.63
N PRO A 88 1.05 -9.65 -11.48
CA PRO A 88 2.15 -8.85 -12.02
C PRO A 88 3.41 -8.81 -11.12
N CYS A 89 3.34 -9.25 -9.87
CA CYS A 89 4.46 -9.12 -8.93
C CYS A 89 5.57 -10.14 -9.25
N PRO A 90 6.82 -9.69 -9.49
CA PRO A 90 7.91 -10.59 -9.89
C PRO A 90 8.52 -11.38 -8.73
N TYR A 91 8.00 -11.24 -7.51
CA TYR A 91 8.49 -11.89 -6.30
C TYR A 91 7.35 -12.39 -5.42
N LEU A 92 7.67 -13.29 -4.49
CA LEU A 92 6.69 -13.86 -3.57
C LEU A 92 6.30 -12.84 -2.48
N ILE A 93 5.00 -12.78 -2.19
CA ILE A 93 4.47 -11.98 -1.09
C ILE A 93 4.22 -12.91 0.09
N GLU A 94 4.93 -12.73 1.20
CA GLU A 94 4.77 -13.59 2.38
C GLU A 94 3.60 -13.16 3.27
N CYS A 95 3.30 -11.86 3.26
CA CYS A 95 2.32 -11.31 4.16
C CYS A 95 1.62 -10.07 3.59
N VAL A 96 0.29 -10.07 3.66
CA VAL A 96 -0.54 -8.89 3.46
C VAL A 96 -0.92 -8.29 4.82
N TYR A 97 -0.74 -6.98 4.95
CA TYR A 97 -1.07 -6.20 6.13
C TYR A 97 -2.18 -5.21 5.83
N SER A 98 -3.31 -5.32 6.52
CA SER A 98 -4.47 -4.44 6.30
C SER A 98 -5.03 -3.88 7.60
N ASP A 99 -5.97 -2.94 7.48
CA ASP A 99 -6.85 -2.59 8.60
C ASP A 99 -7.89 -3.70 8.87
N ASN A 100 -8.81 -3.46 9.80
CA ASN A 100 -9.87 -4.41 10.15
C ASN A 100 -11.15 -4.23 9.29
N GLY A 101 -11.04 -3.63 8.10
CA GLY A 101 -12.15 -3.46 7.17
C GLY A 101 -12.78 -4.80 6.80
N SER A 102 -14.11 -4.84 6.64
CA SER A 102 -14.86 -6.07 6.33
C SER A 102 -14.46 -6.71 5.00
N GLU A 103 -13.91 -5.92 4.08
CA GLU A 103 -13.37 -6.34 2.80
C GLU A 103 -12.07 -7.13 2.90
N TYR A 104 -11.30 -6.96 3.99
CA TYR A 104 -10.03 -7.65 4.22
C TYR A 104 -10.10 -8.66 5.38
N LYS A 105 -10.91 -8.35 6.40
CA LYS A 105 -10.91 -9.07 7.66
C LYS A 105 -11.61 -10.42 7.51
N GLY A 106 -10.81 -11.49 7.48
CA GLY A 106 -11.28 -12.86 7.55
C GLY A 106 -10.16 -13.88 7.53
N GLY A 107 -10.50 -15.15 7.75
CA GLY A 107 -9.58 -16.28 7.59
C GLY A 107 -9.62 -16.85 6.16
N ALA A 108 -9.13 -18.06 5.96
CA ALA A 108 -9.08 -18.72 4.65
C ALA A 108 -10.46 -18.93 3.98
N SER A 109 -11.55 -18.91 4.75
CA SER A 109 -12.93 -19.04 4.27
C SER A 109 -13.60 -17.72 3.89
N HIS A 110 -12.93 -16.58 4.13
CA HIS A 110 -13.39 -15.28 3.67
C HIS A 110 -12.89 -15.05 2.24
N THR A 111 -13.69 -14.39 1.40
CA THR A 111 -13.39 -14.18 -0.03
C THR A 111 -12.00 -13.59 -0.28
N PHE A 112 -11.56 -12.65 0.55
CA PHE A 112 -10.20 -12.07 0.46
C PHE A 112 -9.12 -13.02 0.99
N GLY A 113 -9.47 -13.82 2.01
CA GLY A 113 -8.53 -14.76 2.62
C GLY A 113 -8.29 -16.02 1.80
N THR A 114 -9.20 -16.42 0.92
CA THR A 114 -9.02 -17.54 -0.01
C THR A 114 -7.80 -17.39 -0.92
N PRO A 115 -7.66 -16.31 -1.73
CA PRO A 115 -6.47 -16.14 -2.56
C PRO A 115 -5.20 -15.94 -1.72
N CYS A 116 -5.30 -15.36 -0.52
CA CYS A 116 -4.16 -15.31 0.40
C CYS A 116 -3.69 -16.72 0.76
N TYR A 117 -4.62 -17.58 1.19
CA TYR A 117 -4.32 -18.96 1.58
C TYR A 117 -3.77 -19.79 0.42
N GLU A 118 -4.40 -19.71 -0.76
CA GLU A 118 -4.00 -20.44 -1.97
C GLU A 118 -2.58 -20.08 -2.45
N ASN A 119 -2.16 -18.83 -2.23
CA ASN A 119 -0.82 -18.36 -2.62
C ASN A 119 0.19 -18.40 -1.45
N GLY A 120 -0.16 -19.02 -0.32
CA GLY A 120 0.73 -19.10 0.86
C GLY A 120 0.99 -17.76 1.56
N ILE A 121 0.13 -16.77 1.34
CA ILE A 121 0.24 -15.41 1.87
C ILE A 121 -0.42 -15.33 3.25
N ASN A 122 0.36 -14.93 4.25
CA ASN A 122 -0.16 -14.69 5.59
C ASN A 122 -0.95 -13.38 5.65
N GLN A 123 -2.03 -13.35 6.43
CA GLN A 123 -2.77 -12.11 6.70
C GLN A 123 -2.44 -11.58 8.10
N LYS A 124 -2.13 -10.29 8.18
CA LYS A 124 -1.95 -9.57 9.44
C LYS A 124 -2.81 -8.32 9.44
N PHE A 125 -3.37 -8.00 10.61
CA PHE A 125 -4.27 -6.87 10.77
C PHE A 125 -3.71 -5.85 11.74
N THR A 126 -4.11 -4.59 11.55
CA THR A 126 -3.92 -3.54 12.56
C THR A 126 -4.50 -3.98 13.91
N ARG A 127 -3.83 -3.60 15.00
CA ARG A 127 -4.41 -3.85 16.34
C ARG A 127 -5.61 -2.93 16.55
N PRO A 128 -6.69 -3.40 17.21
CA PRO A 128 -7.80 -2.54 17.60
C PRO A 128 -7.31 -1.27 18.30
N ALA A 129 -7.92 -0.13 17.97
CA ALA A 129 -7.56 1.20 18.47
C ALA A 129 -6.10 1.67 18.21
N ARG A 130 -5.38 1.06 17.26
CA ARG A 130 -4.05 1.49 16.81
C ARG A 130 -3.96 1.59 15.28
N PRO A 131 -4.75 2.47 14.63
CA PRO A 131 -4.79 2.60 13.16
C PRO A 131 -3.44 3.03 12.56
N GLN A 132 -2.58 3.69 13.36
CA GLN A 132 -1.29 4.24 12.96
C GLN A 132 -0.29 3.22 12.38
N THR A 133 -0.56 1.91 12.48
CA THR A 133 0.35 0.87 11.96
C THR A 133 0.18 0.60 10.46
N ASN A 134 -0.95 0.95 9.83
CA ASN A 134 -1.08 0.86 8.36
C ASN A 134 -0.62 2.15 7.63
N GLY A 135 0.20 2.97 8.29
CA GLY A 135 0.54 4.31 7.81
C GLY A 135 1.33 4.36 6.50
N LYS A 136 1.80 3.23 5.96
CA LYS A 136 2.43 3.16 4.62
C LYS A 136 1.37 3.23 3.51
N ALA A 137 0.32 2.42 3.60
CA ALA A 137 -0.79 2.47 2.65
C ALA A 137 -1.55 3.80 2.73
N GLU A 138 -1.86 4.29 3.94
CA GLU A 138 -2.49 5.61 4.13
C GLU A 138 -1.64 6.75 3.54
N ARG A 139 -0.31 6.66 3.68
CA ARG A 139 0.61 7.66 3.13
C ARG A 139 0.62 7.64 1.62
N VAL A 140 0.64 6.47 0.98
CA VAL A 140 0.63 6.41 -0.48
C VAL A 140 -0.71 6.83 -1.06
N ILE A 141 -1.83 6.52 -0.39
CA ILE A 141 -3.14 7.08 -0.76
C ILE A 141 -3.08 8.60 -0.76
N ARG A 142 -2.54 9.23 0.30
CA ARG A 142 -2.39 10.68 0.33
C ARG A 142 -1.51 11.20 -0.81
N THR A 143 -0.38 10.55 -1.10
CA THR A 143 0.47 10.90 -2.24
C THR A 143 -0.30 10.85 -3.57
N ILE A 144 -1.07 9.79 -3.81
CA ILE A 144 -1.91 9.65 -5.02
C ILE A 144 -2.93 10.80 -5.09
N MET A 145 -3.56 11.15 -3.97
CA MET A 145 -4.54 12.24 -3.94
C MET A 145 -3.89 13.61 -4.24
N GLU A 146 -2.83 13.96 -3.52
CA GLU A 146 -2.20 15.29 -3.58
C GLU A 146 -1.44 15.52 -4.90
N MET A 147 -0.79 14.49 -5.44
CA MET A 147 0.06 14.62 -6.63
C MET A 147 -0.71 14.42 -7.94
N TRP A 148 -1.77 13.61 -7.92
CA TRP A 148 -2.48 13.22 -9.14
C TRP A 148 -3.96 13.56 -9.10
N HIS A 149 -4.72 12.96 -8.19
CA HIS A 149 -6.18 13.04 -8.25
C HIS A 149 -6.70 14.48 -8.07
N GLU A 150 -6.07 15.29 -7.22
CA GLU A 150 -6.47 16.69 -6.99
C GLU A 150 -5.93 17.65 -8.07
N LYS A 151 -4.99 17.21 -8.90
CA LYS A 151 -4.35 18.03 -9.94
C LYS A 151 -4.97 17.84 -11.33
N GLN A 152 -5.82 16.84 -11.48
CA GLN A 152 -6.36 16.44 -12.78
C GLN A 152 -7.89 16.36 -12.73
N SER A 153 -8.52 16.81 -13.81
CA SER A 153 -9.93 16.55 -14.09
C SER A 153 -10.07 15.31 -14.97
N PHE A 154 -11.03 14.45 -14.65
CA PHE A 154 -11.28 13.21 -15.40
C PHE A 154 -12.61 13.29 -16.13
N ASP A 155 -12.59 12.97 -17.42
CA ASP A 155 -13.78 13.05 -18.29
C ASP A 155 -14.70 11.83 -18.13
N SER A 156 -14.13 10.68 -17.79
CA SER A 156 -14.86 9.42 -17.59
C SER A 156 -14.17 8.51 -16.56
N ARG A 157 -14.83 7.42 -16.17
CA ARG A 157 -14.24 6.43 -15.25
C ARG A 157 -13.04 5.74 -15.88
N GLU A 158 -13.15 5.42 -17.16
CA GLU A 158 -12.12 4.79 -17.99
C GLU A 158 -10.92 5.73 -18.15
N HIS A 159 -11.17 7.03 -18.40
CA HIS A 159 -10.11 8.03 -18.40
C HIS A 159 -9.39 8.05 -17.05
N ARG A 160 -10.12 8.12 -15.92
CA ARG A 160 -9.49 8.10 -14.59
C ARG A 160 -8.67 6.82 -14.31
N GLN A 161 -9.16 5.65 -14.73
CA GLN A 161 -8.41 4.39 -14.60
C GLN A 161 -7.11 4.41 -15.40
N LYS A 162 -7.16 4.87 -16.64
CA LYS A 162 -5.97 4.98 -17.51
C LYS A 162 -4.92 5.93 -16.91
N GLU A 163 -5.36 7.07 -16.37
CA GLU A 163 -4.46 8.04 -15.75
C GLU A 163 -3.86 7.51 -14.44
N LEU A 164 -4.59 6.68 -13.68
CA LEU A 164 -4.03 6.00 -12.51
C LEU A 164 -2.88 5.07 -12.93
N CYS A 165 -3.05 4.27 -13.98
CA CYS A 165 -1.99 3.40 -14.49
C CYS A 165 -0.73 4.20 -14.86
N ARG A 166 -0.91 5.35 -15.52
CA ARG A 166 0.22 6.26 -15.84
C ARG A 166 0.89 6.79 -14.57
N PHE A 167 0.11 7.18 -13.56
CA PHE A 167 0.65 7.64 -12.29
C PHE A 167 1.44 6.55 -11.57
N VAL A 168 0.92 5.32 -11.50
CA VAL A 168 1.61 4.18 -10.88
C VAL A 168 2.95 3.92 -11.56
N ASN A 169 2.98 3.92 -12.89
CA ASN A 169 4.23 3.79 -13.65
C ASN A 169 5.22 4.91 -13.30
N PHE A 170 4.78 6.18 -13.35
CA PHE A 170 5.61 7.31 -12.94
C PHE A 170 6.13 7.20 -11.51
N TYR A 171 5.27 6.79 -10.56
CA TYR A 171 5.63 6.62 -9.15
C TYR A 171 6.72 5.56 -8.98
N ASN A 172 6.59 4.42 -9.67
CA ASN A 172 7.49 3.28 -9.52
C ASN A 172 8.82 3.43 -10.28
N THR A 173 8.84 4.14 -11.41
CA THR A 173 10.02 4.12 -12.31
C THR A 173 10.68 5.48 -12.53
N VAL A 174 10.03 6.60 -12.16
CA VAL A 174 10.55 7.94 -12.45
C VAL A 174 10.67 8.80 -11.20
N LYS A 175 9.71 8.72 -10.27
CA LYS A 175 9.63 9.63 -9.13
C LYS A 175 10.66 9.26 -8.05
N PRO A 176 11.58 10.16 -7.66
CA PRO A 176 12.45 9.96 -6.51
C PRO A 176 11.68 9.86 -5.19
N HIS A 177 12.12 8.98 -4.27
CA HIS A 177 11.52 8.86 -2.93
C HIS A 177 12.53 9.10 -1.83
N GLY A 178 12.31 10.14 -1.02
CA GLY A 178 13.19 10.45 0.10
C GLY A 178 13.26 9.35 1.17
N SER A 179 12.25 8.46 1.27
CA SER A 179 12.33 7.28 2.15
C SER A 179 13.26 6.18 1.64
N LEU A 180 13.65 6.25 0.36
CA LEU A 180 14.55 5.34 -0.34
C LEU A 180 15.88 6.03 -0.69
N GLY A 181 16.23 7.11 0.00
CA GLY A 181 17.49 7.82 -0.27
C GLY A 181 17.52 8.60 -1.59
N GLY A 182 16.39 8.73 -2.29
CA GLY A 182 16.32 9.37 -3.61
C GLY A 182 15.99 8.39 -4.73
N ASP A 183 16.15 7.09 -4.49
CA ASP A 183 15.88 6.07 -5.50
C ASP A 183 14.37 5.91 -5.75
N THR A 184 14.05 5.40 -6.94
CA THR A 184 12.73 4.89 -7.32
C THR A 184 12.51 3.49 -6.77
N PRO A 185 11.26 3.03 -6.56
CA PRO A 185 10.98 1.65 -6.19
C PRO A 185 11.61 0.63 -7.13
N PHE A 186 11.58 0.93 -8.44
CA PHE A 186 12.20 0.09 -9.46
C PHE A 186 13.72 -0.05 -9.27
N GLU A 187 14.44 1.06 -9.03
CA GLU A 187 15.89 1.01 -8.77
C GLU A 187 16.22 0.20 -7.50
N VAL A 188 15.40 0.32 -6.45
CA VAL A 188 15.57 -0.47 -5.22
C VAL A 188 15.38 -1.97 -5.49
N LEU A 189 14.35 -2.34 -6.25
CA LEU A 189 14.13 -3.74 -6.64
C LEU A 189 15.26 -4.25 -7.53
N GLN A 190 15.68 -3.47 -8.52
CA GLN A 190 16.78 -3.83 -9.41
C GLN A 190 18.07 -4.06 -8.61
N ALA A 191 18.40 -3.17 -7.68
CA ALA A 191 19.57 -3.30 -6.82
C ALA A 191 19.49 -4.54 -5.91
N TYR A 192 18.30 -4.91 -5.42
CA TYR A 192 18.10 -6.11 -4.62
C TYR A 192 18.30 -7.40 -5.43
N PHE A 193 17.66 -7.49 -6.60
CA PHE A 193 17.71 -8.71 -7.44
C PHE A 193 18.99 -8.85 -8.26
N SER A 194 19.80 -7.79 -8.38
CA SER A 194 21.11 -7.85 -9.06
C SER A 194 22.25 -8.30 -8.14
N GLN A 195 21.96 -8.63 -6.87
CA GLN A 195 22.98 -9.13 -5.94
C GLN A 195 23.40 -10.55 -6.34
N PRO A 196 24.70 -10.88 -6.23
CA PRO A 196 25.14 -12.25 -6.47
C PRO A 196 24.48 -13.18 -5.46
N VAL A 197 23.89 -14.28 -5.96
CA VAL A 197 23.38 -15.35 -5.10
C VAL A 197 24.57 -15.96 -4.39
N VAL A 198 24.65 -15.75 -3.07
CA VAL A 198 25.69 -16.34 -2.19
C VAL A 198 25.34 -17.78 -1.87
#